data_AF-A0A660TWD2-F1
#
_entry.id   AF-A0A660TWD2-F1
#
_cell.length_a   1.000
_cell.length_b   1.000
_cell.length_c   1.000
_cell.angle_alpha   90.00
_cell.angle_beta   90.00
_cell.angle_gamma   90.00
#
_symmetry.space_group_name_H-M   'P 1'
#
loop_
_entity.id
_entity.type
_entity.pdbx_description
1 polymer ?
#
loop_
_entity_poly.entity_id
_entity_poly.type
_entity_poly.pdbx_seq_one_letter_code
_entity_poly.pdbx_strand_id
1 'polypeptide(L)'
;MSWFETKTMFNIFILLDFILLILTILDAAFWGYLAPAVIGIYVILIIVFLILIFRVILERSRISYSIEEFEKTLKGGLYHFKCPVCGGIFAIKKSKSNNKKEVKMTCPDCGAVGVIPANPTTIEDKIPEKKSVKANFKCIRCGERITVWAEGTDLYKNICVYTCPFCGVEKPLKKI
;
A
#
# COMPACT_ATOMS: atom_id res chain seq x y z
N MET A 1 6.18 4.58 3.94
CA MET A 1 6.32 5.89 4.60
C MET A 1 4.93 6.45 4.86
N SER A 2 4.61 6.65 6.13
CA SER A 2 3.37 7.30 6.52
C SER A 2 3.35 8.72 5.92
N TRP A 3 2.22 9.16 5.37
CA TRP A 3 2.01 10.53 4.88
C TRP A 3 2.38 11.59 5.94
N PHE A 4 2.35 11.18 7.21
CA PHE A 4 2.79 11.99 8.34
C PHE A 4 4.32 12.21 8.34
N GLU A 5 5.13 11.19 8.04
CA GLU A 5 6.61 11.28 8.07
C GLU A 5 7.16 12.19 6.98
N THR A 6 6.53 12.18 5.80
CA THR A 6 6.91 13.05 4.66
C THR A 6 6.58 14.51 4.95
N LYS A 7 5.46 14.77 5.64
CA LYS A 7 5.06 16.12 6.04
C LYS A 7 5.97 16.69 7.13
N THR A 8 6.40 15.85 8.09
CA THR A 8 7.34 16.27 9.13
C THR A 8 8.71 16.62 8.55
N MET A 9 9.23 15.80 7.63
CA MET A 9 10.50 16.09 6.94
C MET A 9 10.43 17.39 6.13
N PHE A 10 9.35 17.60 5.38
CA PHE A 10 9.14 18.84 4.62
C PHE A 10 9.07 20.08 5.52
N ASN A 11 8.37 19.99 6.65
CA ASN A 11 8.28 21.09 7.62
C ASN A 11 9.64 21.40 8.28
N ILE A 12 10.47 20.38 8.53
CA ILE A 12 11.84 20.58 9.05
C ILE A 12 12.68 21.34 8.03
N PHE A 13 12.59 21.02 6.74
CA PHE A 13 13.32 21.76 5.70
C PHE A 13 12.89 23.22 5.60
N ILE A 14 11.58 23.52 5.68
CA ILE A 14 11.07 24.90 5.69
C ILE A 14 11.62 25.68 6.88
N LEU A 15 11.62 25.06 8.06
CA LEU A 15 12.16 25.69 9.27
C LEU A 15 13.66 26.00 9.12
N LEU A 16 14.42 25.06 8.57
CA LEU A 16 15.86 25.17 8.39
C LEU A 16 16.21 26.26 7.37
N ASP A 17 15.47 26.34 6.26
CA ASP A 17 15.63 27.38 5.24
C ASP A 17 15.30 28.79 5.80
N PHE A 18 14.27 28.88 6.65
CA PHE A 18 13.93 30.13 7.35
C PHE A 18 15.03 30.58 8.31
N ILE A 19 15.65 29.66 9.04
CA ILE A 19 16.80 29.96 9.93
C ILE A 19 17.99 30.46 9.12
N LEU A 20 18.27 29.85 7.96
CA LEU A 20 19.35 30.29 7.07
C LEU A 20 19.11 31.69 6.55
N LEU A 21 17.88 31.99 6.10
CA LEU A 21 17.51 33.31 5.63
C LEU A 21 17.77 34.39 6.70
N ILE A 22 17.46 34.10 7.96
CA ILE A 22 17.76 35.01 9.09
C ILE A 22 19.27 35.20 9.25
N LEU A 23 20.07 34.13 9.18
CA LEU A 23 21.53 34.21 9.30
C LEU A 23 22.16 35.02 8.16
N THR A 24 21.65 34.89 6.93
CA THR A 24 22.12 35.67 5.77
C THR A 24 21.82 37.16 5.94
N ILE A 25 20.63 37.52 6.45
CA ILE A 25 20.26 38.92 6.72
C ILE A 25 21.16 39.51 7.82
N LEU A 26 21.50 38.73 8.85
CA LEU A 26 22.39 39.15 9.92
C LEU A 26 23.83 39.36 9.41
N ASP A 27 24.37 38.46 8.60
CA ASP A 27 25.72 38.61 8.03
C ASP A 27 25.82 39.87 7.14
N ALA A 28 24.77 40.15 6.35
CA ALA A 28 24.68 41.37 5.57
C ALA A 28 24.63 42.64 6.44
N ALA A 29 23.98 42.58 7.61
CA ALA A 29 23.90 43.69 8.55
C ALA A 29 25.22 43.96 9.29
N PHE A 30 26.00 42.91 9.60
CA PHE A 30 27.26 42.99 10.35
C PHE A 30 28.52 43.11 9.47
N TRP A 31 28.37 43.58 8.22
CA TRP A 31 29.47 43.87 7.29
C TRP A 31 30.38 42.65 7.00
N GLY A 32 29.79 41.46 6.88
CA GLY A 32 30.45 40.28 6.31
C GLY A 32 31.49 39.59 7.20
N TYR A 33 31.57 39.93 8.49
CA TYR A 33 32.47 39.25 9.42
C TYR A 33 32.11 37.77 9.64
N LEU A 34 30.85 37.39 9.44
CA LEU A 34 30.34 36.03 9.65
C LEU A 34 30.29 35.21 8.34
N ALA A 35 30.60 35.82 7.20
CA ALA A 35 30.57 35.22 5.87
C ALA A 35 31.25 33.83 5.77
N PRO A 36 32.48 33.61 6.28
CA PRO A 36 33.11 32.29 6.19
C PRO A 36 32.36 31.22 7.02
N ALA A 37 31.76 31.60 8.14
CA ALA A 37 30.97 30.68 8.97
C ALA A 37 29.64 30.31 8.28
N VAL A 38 28.98 31.29 7.67
CA VAL A 38 27.74 31.09 6.91
C VAL A 38 27.98 30.17 5.71
N ILE A 39 29.06 30.38 4.96
CA ILE A 39 29.45 29.51 3.84
C ILE A 39 29.72 28.07 4.31
N GLY A 40 30.40 27.90 5.45
CA GLY A 40 30.64 26.58 6.03
C GLY A 40 29.35 25.82 6.36
N ILE A 41 28.36 26.51 6.92
CA ILE A 41 27.05 25.93 7.23
C ILE A 41 26.32 25.49 5.95
N TYR A 42 26.38 26.28 4.88
CA TYR A 42 25.77 25.91 3.59
C TYR A 42 26.37 24.63 3.01
N VAL A 43 27.70 24.49 3.04
CA VAL A 43 28.36 23.28 2.53
C VAL A 43 27.91 22.04 3.32
N ILE A 44 27.83 22.14 4.65
CA ILE A 44 27.37 21.04 5.51
C ILE A 44 25.92 20.66 5.19
N LEU A 45 25.04 21.64 5.01
CA LEU A 45 23.63 21.39 4.69
C LEU A 45 23.43 20.73 3.33
N ILE A 46 24.19 21.15 2.32
CA ILE A 46 24.17 20.51 1.00
C ILE A 46 24.61 19.05 1.11
N ILE A 47 25.66 18.76 1.88
CA ILE A 47 26.13 17.38 2.09
C ILE A 47 25.04 16.54 2.78
N VAL A 48 24.43 17.05 3.85
CA VAL A 48 23.33 16.35 4.56
C VAL A 48 22.16 16.10 3.62
N PHE A 49 21.79 17.08 2.79
CA PHE A 49 20.72 16.95 1.82
C PHE A 49 21.00 15.87 0.77
N LEU A 50 22.22 15.83 0.22
CA LEU A 50 22.64 14.79 -0.72
C LEU A 50 22.60 13.39 -0.08
N ILE A 51 23.03 13.25 1.18
CA ILE A 51 22.96 11.99 1.93
C ILE A 51 21.50 11.54 2.11
N LEU A 52 20.60 12.46 2.46
CA LEU A 52 19.17 12.17 2.62
C LEU A 52 18.53 11.74 1.30
N ILE A 53 18.79 12.47 0.20
CA ILE A 53 18.32 12.08 -1.13
C ILE A 53 18.83 10.69 -1.51
N PHE A 54 20.13 10.43 -1.30
CA PHE A 54 20.72 9.16 -1.65
C PHE A 54 20.12 7.99 -0.85
N ARG A 55 19.84 8.20 0.45
CA ARG A 55 19.12 7.23 1.27
C ARG A 55 17.70 6.98 0.75
N VAL A 56 16.95 8.03 0.41
CA VAL A 56 15.58 7.89 -0.14
C VAL A 56 15.60 7.15 -1.48
N ILE A 57 16.57 7.42 -2.36
CA ILE A 57 16.72 6.75 -3.64
C ILE A 57 17.09 5.27 -3.45
N LEU A 58 18.03 4.97 -2.56
CA LEU A 58 18.43 3.59 -2.23
C LEU A 58 17.29 2.78 -1.61
N GLU A 59 16.52 3.39 -0.72
CA GLU A 59 15.38 2.74 -0.08
C GLU A 59 14.28 2.48 -1.11
N ARG A 60 14.04 3.43 -2.03
CA ARG A 60 13.11 3.28 -3.16
C ARG A 60 13.54 2.21 -4.16
N SER A 61 14.84 2.08 -4.46
CA SER A 61 15.34 1.05 -5.38
C SER A 61 15.27 -0.35 -4.78
N ARG A 62 15.58 -0.48 -3.48
CA ARG A 62 15.45 -1.75 -2.72
C ARG A 62 13.99 -2.21 -2.62
N ILE A 63 13.06 -1.26 -2.42
CA ILE A 63 11.62 -1.52 -2.46
C ILE A 63 11.20 -2.00 -3.86
N SER A 64 11.64 -1.33 -4.95
CA SER A 64 11.26 -1.76 -6.31
C SER A 64 11.80 -3.15 -6.68
N TYR A 65 13.03 -3.48 -6.29
CA TYR A 65 13.63 -4.80 -6.54
C TYR A 65 12.89 -5.90 -5.77
N SER A 66 12.49 -5.64 -4.52
CA SER A 66 11.68 -6.57 -3.73
C SER A 66 10.27 -6.78 -4.30
N ILE A 67 9.69 -5.76 -4.94
CA ILE A 67 8.36 -5.84 -5.56
C ILE A 67 8.40 -6.69 -6.83
N GLU A 68 9.43 -6.53 -7.66
CA GLU A 68 9.56 -7.25 -8.93
C GLU A 68 9.86 -8.75 -8.74
N GLU A 69 10.61 -9.08 -7.68
CA GLU A 69 10.91 -10.48 -7.29
C GLU A 69 9.71 -11.15 -6.59
N PHE A 70 8.85 -10.36 -5.93
CA PHE A 70 7.55 -10.81 -5.39
C PHE A 70 6.45 -10.90 -6.47
N GLU A 71 6.49 -10.05 -7.50
CA GLU A 71 5.60 -10.14 -8.68
C GLU A 71 5.83 -11.44 -9.46
N LYS A 72 7.07 -11.98 -9.46
CA LYS A 72 7.36 -13.29 -10.04
C LYS A 72 6.74 -14.45 -9.25
N THR A 73 6.61 -14.35 -7.92
CA THR A 73 5.88 -15.34 -7.11
C THR A 73 4.35 -15.16 -7.19
N LEU A 74 3.87 -14.01 -7.71
CA LEU A 74 2.46 -13.67 -7.92
C LEU A 74 1.83 -14.15 -9.24
N LYS A 75 2.48 -15.03 -10.03
CA LYS A 75 1.84 -15.73 -11.19
C LYS A 75 0.65 -16.66 -10.81
N GLY A 76 0.05 -16.44 -9.65
CA GLY A 76 -1.15 -17.07 -9.11
C GLY A 76 -1.96 -16.19 -8.14
N GLY A 77 -2.08 -14.87 -8.39
CA GLY A 77 -3.23 -14.02 -8.02
C GLY A 77 -3.81 -14.14 -6.61
N LEU A 78 -2.97 -14.12 -5.57
CA LEU A 78 -3.40 -14.05 -4.17
C LEU A 78 -3.35 -12.60 -3.68
N TYR A 79 -4.51 -12.04 -3.33
CA TYR A 79 -4.61 -10.68 -2.79
C TYR A 79 -5.18 -10.69 -1.39
N HIS A 80 -4.56 -9.93 -0.48
CA HIS A 80 -5.05 -9.69 0.87
C HIS A 80 -5.76 -8.32 0.91
N PHE A 81 -6.87 -8.25 1.63
CA PHE A 81 -7.72 -7.08 1.74
C PHE A 81 -8.10 -6.84 3.20
N LYS A 82 -8.28 -5.58 3.55
CA LYS A 82 -8.81 -5.17 4.86
C LYS A 82 -10.22 -4.63 4.67
N CYS A 83 -11.16 -5.14 5.46
CA CYS A 83 -12.52 -4.63 5.48
C CYS A 83 -12.53 -3.24 6.15
N PRO A 84 -13.08 -2.20 5.51
CA PRO A 84 -13.19 -0.88 6.14
C PRO A 84 -14.24 -0.83 7.27
N VAL A 85 -15.14 -1.82 7.33
CA VAL A 85 -16.25 -1.86 8.32
C VAL A 85 -15.81 -2.51 9.63
N CYS A 86 -15.22 -3.70 9.57
CA CYS A 86 -14.80 -4.45 10.77
C CYS A 86 -13.28 -4.46 11.01
N GLY A 87 -12.48 -3.95 10.07
CA GLY A 87 -11.03 -4.04 10.12
C GLY A 87 -10.46 -5.44 9.84
N GLY A 88 -11.31 -6.44 9.61
CA GLY A 88 -10.91 -7.82 9.36
C GLY A 88 -10.11 -7.97 8.06
N ILE A 89 -9.10 -8.83 8.11
CA ILE A 89 -8.23 -9.13 6.98
C ILE A 89 -8.72 -10.41 6.31
N PHE A 90 -8.76 -10.44 4.99
CA PHE A 90 -9.17 -11.61 4.24
C PHE A 90 -8.43 -11.70 2.92
N ALA A 91 -8.35 -12.90 2.37
CA ALA A 91 -7.65 -13.15 1.12
C ALA A 91 -8.55 -13.74 0.05
N ILE A 92 -8.27 -13.35 -1.20
CA ILE A 92 -8.94 -13.87 -2.39
C ILE A 92 -7.87 -14.41 -3.32
N LYS A 93 -7.99 -15.70 -3.64
CA LYS A 93 -7.24 -16.33 -4.72
C LYS A 93 -8.09 -16.38 -5.97
N LYS A 94 -7.69 -15.62 -6.98
CA LYS A 94 -8.34 -15.61 -8.30
C LYS A 94 -7.60 -16.60 -9.24
N SER A 95 -8.31 -17.36 -10.07
CA SER A 95 -7.68 -18.19 -11.12
C SER A 95 -7.01 -17.32 -12.20
N LYS A 96 -6.08 -17.92 -12.95
CA LYS A 96 -5.02 -17.26 -13.75
C LYS A 96 -5.48 -16.42 -14.96
N SER A 97 -6.78 -16.31 -15.23
CA SER A 97 -7.29 -15.73 -16.48
C SER A 97 -7.85 -14.32 -16.29
N ASN A 98 -7.22 -13.27 -16.83
CA ASN A 98 -7.85 -11.94 -17.04
C ASN A 98 -8.68 -11.34 -15.85
N ASN A 99 -8.02 -10.96 -14.75
CA ASN A 99 -8.64 -10.35 -13.56
C ASN A 99 -9.00 -8.85 -13.70
N LYS A 100 -9.53 -8.44 -14.84
CA LYS A 100 -9.75 -7.01 -15.17
C LYS A 100 -11.09 -6.45 -14.68
N LYS A 101 -11.90 -7.22 -13.96
CA LYS A 101 -13.24 -6.78 -13.52
C LYS A 101 -13.35 -6.69 -12.01
N GLU A 102 -14.23 -5.79 -11.58
CA GLU A 102 -14.57 -5.59 -10.18
C GLU A 102 -15.32 -6.80 -9.61
N VAL A 103 -15.13 -7.04 -8.31
CA VAL A 103 -15.74 -8.17 -7.60
C VAL A 103 -16.59 -7.63 -6.47
N LYS A 104 -17.91 -7.79 -6.57
CA LYS A 104 -18.84 -7.55 -5.46
C LYS A 104 -18.98 -8.81 -4.63
N MET A 105 -18.79 -8.72 -3.31
CA MET A 105 -18.90 -9.85 -2.38
C MET A 105 -19.18 -9.39 -0.94
N THR A 106 -19.62 -10.31 -0.09
CA THR A 106 -19.69 -10.10 1.36
C THR A 106 -18.31 -10.24 1.99
N CYS A 107 -18.00 -9.40 2.97
CA CYS A 107 -16.82 -9.50 3.81
C CYS A 107 -16.76 -10.90 4.45
N PRO A 108 -15.64 -11.63 4.31
CA PRO A 108 -15.45 -12.95 4.91
C PRO A 108 -15.46 -12.97 6.44
N ASP A 109 -15.33 -11.81 7.08
CA ASP A 109 -15.26 -11.66 8.53
C ASP A 109 -16.61 -11.19 9.12
N CYS A 110 -17.15 -10.05 8.65
CA CYS A 110 -18.39 -9.47 9.20
C CYS A 110 -19.64 -9.60 8.31
N GLY A 111 -19.52 -10.07 7.07
CA GLY A 111 -20.66 -10.18 6.15
C GLY A 111 -21.07 -8.90 5.41
N ALA A 112 -20.47 -7.74 5.70
CA ALA A 112 -20.75 -6.48 5.00
C ALA A 112 -20.49 -6.58 3.50
N VAL A 113 -21.36 -6.03 2.65
CA VAL A 113 -21.20 -6.10 1.19
C VAL A 113 -20.26 -5.01 0.70
N GLY A 114 -19.26 -5.36 -0.10
CA GLY A 114 -18.30 -4.43 -0.70
C GLY A 114 -17.96 -4.78 -2.14
N VAL A 115 -17.32 -3.82 -2.82
CA VAL A 115 -16.80 -3.98 -4.19
C VAL A 115 -15.28 -3.85 -4.15
N ILE A 116 -14.60 -4.84 -4.73
CA ILE A 116 -13.15 -4.89 -4.85
C ILE A 116 -12.78 -4.51 -6.29
N PRO A 117 -11.98 -3.45 -6.50
CA PRO A 117 -11.60 -3.02 -7.83
C PRO A 117 -10.73 -4.08 -8.52
N ALA A 118 -10.67 -4.01 -9.86
CA ALA A 118 -9.89 -4.94 -10.68
C ALA A 118 -8.39 -4.94 -10.34
N ASN A 119 -7.83 -3.74 -10.12
CA ASN A 119 -6.45 -3.50 -9.71
C ASN A 119 -6.43 -2.91 -8.30
N PRO A 120 -6.54 -3.73 -7.26
CA PRO A 120 -6.47 -3.23 -5.90
C PRO A 120 -5.04 -2.82 -5.56
N THR A 121 -4.87 -1.64 -4.97
CA THR A 121 -3.62 -1.26 -4.30
C THR A 121 -3.51 -2.14 -3.05
N THR A 122 -2.66 -3.17 -3.09
CA THR A 122 -2.43 -4.03 -1.93
C THR A 122 -1.78 -3.23 -0.81
N ILE A 123 -2.31 -3.33 0.40
CA ILE A 123 -1.72 -2.69 1.59
C ILE A 123 -1.88 -3.65 2.76
N GLU A 124 -0.75 -4.15 3.27
CA GLU A 124 -0.34 -4.24 4.69
C GLU A 124 0.78 -5.30 4.85
N ASP A 125 1.86 -4.94 5.55
CA ASP A 125 3.07 -5.77 5.72
C ASP A 125 2.93 -6.87 6.81
N LYS A 126 1.79 -6.93 7.52
CA LYS A 126 1.56 -7.85 8.65
C LYS A 126 0.26 -8.62 8.48
N ILE A 127 0.36 -9.86 8.00
CA ILE A 127 -0.76 -10.80 7.89
C ILE A 127 -0.74 -11.73 9.12
N PRO A 128 -1.86 -11.93 9.83
CA PRO A 128 -1.95 -12.89 10.94
C PRO A 128 -1.62 -14.33 10.49
N GLU A 129 -1.04 -15.15 11.36
CA GLU A 129 -0.69 -16.54 11.01
C GLU A 129 -1.92 -17.46 10.89
N LYS A 130 -2.98 -17.18 11.65
CA LYS A 130 -4.20 -18.01 11.70
C LYS A 130 -5.04 -17.79 10.43
N LYS A 131 -5.43 -18.88 9.76
CA LYS A 131 -6.28 -18.89 8.56
C LYS A 131 -7.60 -19.58 8.81
N SER A 132 -8.69 -19.02 8.30
CA SER A 132 -10.00 -19.67 8.32
C SER A 132 -10.08 -20.85 7.35
N VAL A 133 -11.18 -21.62 7.45
CA VAL A 133 -11.57 -22.56 6.39
C VAL A 133 -11.77 -21.80 5.08
N LYS A 134 -11.36 -22.40 3.96
CA LYS A 134 -11.51 -21.83 2.61
C LYS A 134 -12.92 -22.07 2.08
N ALA A 135 -13.54 -21.04 1.52
CA ALA A 135 -14.74 -21.17 0.71
C ALA A 135 -14.40 -21.10 -0.78
N ASN A 136 -14.88 -22.07 -1.55
CA ASN A 136 -14.71 -22.10 -2.99
C ASN A 136 -16.02 -21.72 -3.68
N PHE A 137 -15.90 -20.94 -4.74
CA PHE A 137 -17.01 -20.48 -5.55
C PHE A 137 -16.72 -20.77 -7.02
N LYS A 138 -17.75 -21.13 -7.77
CA LYS A 138 -17.67 -21.33 -9.22
C LYS A 138 -18.67 -20.47 -9.95
N CYS A 139 -18.19 -19.78 -10.98
CA CYS A 139 -19.06 -19.09 -11.92
C CYS A 139 -19.81 -20.11 -12.78
N ILE A 140 -21.13 -20.04 -12.80
CA ILE A 140 -21.98 -20.90 -13.63
C ILE A 140 -21.81 -20.57 -15.12
N ARG A 141 -21.49 -19.31 -15.45
CA ARG A 141 -21.37 -18.84 -16.84
C ARG A 141 -20.03 -19.21 -17.49
N CYS A 142 -18.91 -18.91 -16.85
CA CYS A 142 -17.57 -19.13 -17.43
C CYS A 142 -16.79 -20.26 -16.78
N GLY A 143 -17.35 -20.93 -15.75
CA GLY A 143 -16.70 -22.06 -15.08
C GLY A 143 -15.55 -21.70 -14.13
N GLU A 144 -15.16 -20.43 -14.07
CA GLU A 144 -14.04 -19.94 -13.28
C GLU A 144 -14.25 -20.10 -11.79
N ARG A 145 -13.15 -20.36 -11.07
CA ARG A 145 -13.15 -20.65 -9.64
C ARG A 145 -12.51 -19.54 -8.84
N ILE A 146 -13.10 -19.23 -7.70
CA ILE A 146 -12.61 -18.22 -6.76
C ILE A 146 -12.54 -18.88 -5.39
N THR A 147 -11.42 -18.72 -4.70
CA THR A 147 -11.28 -19.19 -3.32
C THR A 147 -11.11 -17.98 -2.40
N VAL A 148 -11.88 -17.97 -1.30
CA VAL A 148 -11.90 -16.89 -0.31
C VAL A 148 -11.74 -17.46 1.09
N TRP A 149 -10.98 -16.77 1.94
CA TRP A 149 -10.86 -17.08 3.37
C TRP A 149 -10.56 -15.82 4.19
N ALA A 150 -10.85 -15.86 5.49
CA ALA A 150 -10.49 -14.83 6.45
C ALA A 150 -9.12 -15.12 7.07
N GLU A 151 -8.38 -14.07 7.43
CA GLU A 151 -7.10 -14.10 8.11
C GLU A 151 -7.32 -13.60 9.55
N GLY A 152 -6.91 -14.39 10.55
CA GLY A 152 -7.08 -14.09 11.98
C GLY A 152 -8.42 -14.50 12.59
N THR A 153 -9.48 -14.65 11.79
CA THR A 153 -10.84 -14.95 12.26
C THR A 153 -11.49 -16.16 11.57
N ASP A 154 -12.64 -16.59 12.07
CA ASP A 154 -13.43 -17.65 11.44
C ASP A 154 -14.24 -17.10 10.27
N LEU A 155 -14.52 -17.97 9.29
CA LEU A 155 -15.23 -17.55 8.08
C LEU A 155 -16.71 -17.28 8.37
N TYR A 156 -17.20 -16.11 7.95
CA TYR A 156 -18.61 -15.75 8.00
C TYR A 156 -19.48 -16.78 7.27
N LYS A 157 -20.47 -17.33 7.98
CA LYS A 157 -21.27 -18.48 7.54
C LYS A 157 -21.95 -18.27 6.18
N ASN A 158 -22.43 -17.05 5.93
CA ASN A 158 -23.22 -16.70 4.74
C ASN A 158 -22.42 -15.94 3.68
N ILE A 159 -21.12 -16.23 3.56
CA ILE A 159 -20.27 -15.62 2.54
C ILE A 159 -20.81 -15.86 1.11
N CYS A 160 -20.92 -14.78 0.34
CA CYS A 160 -21.43 -14.75 -1.04
C CYS A 160 -20.51 -13.91 -1.93
N VAL A 161 -20.26 -14.39 -3.16
CA VAL A 161 -19.59 -13.62 -4.23
C VAL A 161 -20.62 -13.33 -5.32
N TYR A 162 -20.93 -12.06 -5.55
CA TYR A 162 -22.00 -11.61 -6.45
C TYR A 162 -21.55 -11.36 -7.87
N THR A 163 -20.27 -11.01 -8.07
CA THR A 163 -19.73 -10.71 -9.40
C THR A 163 -18.56 -11.60 -9.73
N CYS A 164 -18.55 -12.16 -10.94
CA CYS A 164 -17.41 -12.92 -11.43
C CYS A 164 -16.30 -11.97 -11.93
N PRO A 165 -15.06 -12.05 -11.41
CA PRO A 165 -13.93 -11.21 -11.86
C PRO A 165 -13.51 -11.45 -13.32
N PHE A 166 -13.97 -12.55 -13.92
CA PHE A 166 -13.59 -12.99 -15.26
C PHE A 166 -14.61 -12.53 -16.31
N CYS A 167 -15.86 -13.01 -16.19
CA CYS A 167 -16.91 -12.68 -17.15
C CYS A 167 -17.71 -11.45 -16.77
N GLY A 168 -17.64 -10.96 -15.52
CA GLY A 168 -18.37 -9.78 -15.05
C GLY A 168 -19.86 -9.99 -14.87
N VAL A 169 -20.33 -11.24 -14.82
CA VAL A 169 -21.73 -11.52 -14.55
C VAL A 169 -22.06 -11.15 -13.11
N GLU A 170 -23.09 -10.34 -12.92
CA GLU A 170 -23.65 -9.94 -11.63
C GLU A 170 -24.71 -10.94 -11.16
N LYS A 171 -24.28 -12.20 -10.97
CA LYS A 171 -25.11 -13.24 -10.36
C LYS A 171 -24.29 -13.96 -9.30
N PRO A 172 -24.90 -14.30 -8.15
CA PRO A 172 -24.19 -14.98 -7.08
C PRO A 172 -23.55 -16.27 -7.59
N LEU A 173 -22.25 -16.43 -7.33
CA LEU A 173 -21.52 -17.64 -7.68
C LEU A 173 -21.96 -18.78 -6.78
N LYS A 174 -21.93 -20.00 -7.33
CA LYS A 174 -22.28 -21.21 -6.58
C LYS A 174 -21.12 -21.60 -5.66
N LYS A 175 -21.39 -21.73 -4.37
CA LYS A 175 -20.45 -22.30 -3.38
C LYS A 175 -20.28 -23.80 -3.66
N ILE A 176 -19.05 -24.29 -3.63
CA ILE A 176 -18.68 -25.70 -3.86
C ILE A 176 -17.87 -26.21 -2.69
#